data_AF-B2VAT2-F1
#
_entry.id   AF-B2VAT2-F1
#
_cell.length_a   1.000
_cell.length_b   1.000
_cell.length_c   1.000
_cell.angle_alpha   90.00
_cell.angle_beta   90.00
_cell.angle_gamma   90.00
#
_symmetry.space_group_name_H-M   'P 1'
#
loop_
_entity.id
_entity.type
_entity.pdbx_description
1 polymer ?
#
loop_
_entity_poly.entity_id
_entity_poly.type
_entity_poly.pdbx_seq_one_letter_code
_entity_poly.pdbx_strand_id
1 'polypeptide(L)'
;MACLFFYFKNKKSTVDKTKSIENSVSNNGTQLEKVVDVLNRTEAGILKRLDENRELLELLYSDAPELMKQKPWIRGWLESQDVFLVKVAEAVNVPTKGDSIHPYPRPFPLRVSDCDKEQGL
;
A
#
# COMPACT_ATOMS: atom_id res chain seq x y z
N MET A 1 -16.24 -34.29 45.84
CA MET A 1 -15.77 -34.78 44.52
C MET A 1 -16.16 -33.84 43.36
N ALA A 2 -17.40 -33.33 43.26
CA ALA A 2 -17.83 -32.50 42.12
C ALA A 2 -17.08 -31.16 41.97
N CYS A 3 -16.77 -30.45 43.06
CA CYS A 3 -16.16 -29.11 43.02
C CYS A 3 -14.74 -29.10 42.39
N LEU A 4 -13.91 -30.10 42.73
CA LEU A 4 -12.60 -30.31 42.10
C LEU A 4 -12.74 -30.62 40.61
N PHE A 5 -13.74 -31.41 40.22
CA PHE A 5 -13.98 -31.77 38.82
C PHE A 5 -14.37 -30.55 37.97
N PHE A 6 -15.22 -29.67 38.50
CA PHE A 6 -15.56 -28.40 37.85
C PHE A 6 -14.35 -27.46 37.73
N TYR A 7 -13.53 -27.38 38.78
CA TYR A 7 -12.29 -26.59 38.77
C TYR A 7 -11.32 -27.07 37.69
N PHE A 8 -11.06 -28.39 37.60
CA PHE A 8 -10.18 -28.96 36.58
C PHE A 8 -10.74 -28.82 35.15
N LYS A 9 -12.05 -28.99 34.95
CA LYS A 9 -12.70 -28.75 33.64
C LYS A 9 -12.60 -27.30 33.19
N ASN A 10 -12.84 -26.34 34.09
CA ASN A 10 -12.70 -24.92 33.79
C ASN A 10 -11.24 -24.56 33.48
N LYS A 11 -10.28 -25.08 34.26
CA LYS A 11 -8.85 -24.85 34.03
C LYS A 11 -8.38 -25.41 32.68
N LYS A 12 -8.85 -26.60 32.28
CA LYS A 12 -8.54 -27.17 30.96
C LYS A 12 -9.16 -26.34 29.82
N SER A 13 -10.43 -25.93 29.97
CA SER A 13 -11.12 -25.05 29.02
C SER A 13 -10.43 -23.70 28.83
N THR A 14 -9.92 -23.10 29.90
CA THR A 14 -9.15 -21.84 29.81
C THR A 14 -7.81 -22.04 29.09
N VAL A 15 -7.11 -23.16 29.33
CA VAL A 15 -5.82 -23.47 28.68
C VAL A 15 -5.99 -23.78 27.19
N ASP A 16 -7.06 -24.46 26.80
CA ASP A 16 -7.35 -24.75 25.39
C ASP A 16 -7.70 -23.47 24.63
N LYS A 17 -8.41 -22.52 25.26
CA LYS A 17 -8.68 -21.19 24.70
C LYS A 17 -7.42 -20.36 24.53
N THR A 18 -6.52 -20.31 25.52
CA THR A 18 -5.28 -19.53 25.40
C THR A 18 -4.37 -20.06 24.29
N LYS A 19 -4.23 -21.39 24.17
CA LYS A 19 -3.47 -21.99 23.06
C LYS A 19 -4.05 -21.68 21.68
N SER A 20 -5.37 -21.68 21.56
CA SER A 20 -6.04 -21.31 20.30
C SER A 20 -5.76 -19.85 19.92
N ILE A 21 -5.82 -18.94 20.91
CA ILE A 21 -5.49 -17.52 20.72
C ILE A 21 -4.01 -17.36 20.33
N GLU A 22 -3.08 -18.01 21.04
CA GLU A 22 -1.64 -17.98 20.72
C GLU A 22 -1.36 -18.45 19.29
N ASN A 23 -1.98 -19.55 18.87
CA ASN A 23 -1.81 -20.07 17.50
C ASN A 23 -2.37 -19.12 16.45
N SER A 24 -3.54 -18.50 16.69
CA SER A 24 -4.11 -17.51 15.76
C SER A 24 -3.27 -16.23 15.64
N VAL A 25 -2.76 -15.72 16.77
CA VAL A 25 -1.85 -14.56 16.79
C VAL A 25 -0.56 -14.89 16.06
N SER A 26 0.02 -16.07 16.31
CA SER A 26 1.22 -16.54 15.61
C SER A 26 1.00 -16.65 14.10
N ASN A 27 -0.11 -17.26 13.67
CA ASN A 27 -0.44 -17.40 12.26
C ASN A 27 -0.62 -16.02 11.57
N ASN A 28 -1.37 -15.11 12.21
CA ASN A 28 -1.55 -13.74 11.70
C ASN A 28 -0.21 -12.99 11.58
N GLY A 29 0.70 -13.19 12.54
CA GLY A 29 2.06 -12.66 12.47
C GLY A 29 2.80 -13.14 11.22
N THR A 30 2.80 -14.46 10.97
CA THR A 30 3.47 -15.02 9.78
C THR A 30 2.85 -14.58 8.45
N GLN A 31 1.54 -14.32 8.41
CA GLN A 31 0.87 -13.81 7.22
C GLN A 31 1.23 -12.35 6.96
N LEU A 32 1.28 -11.52 8.00
CA LEU A 32 1.68 -10.12 7.89
C LEU A 32 3.13 -9.99 7.41
N GLU A 33 4.04 -10.82 7.95
CA GLU A 33 5.44 -10.87 7.50
C GLU A 33 5.55 -11.16 6.01
N LYS A 34 4.78 -12.13 5.50
CA LYS A 34 4.75 -12.45 4.07
C LYS A 34 4.23 -11.28 3.22
N VAL A 35 3.18 -10.60 3.68
CA VAL A 35 2.65 -9.43 2.98
C VAL A 35 3.70 -8.32 2.95
N VAL A 36 4.35 -8.03 4.07
CA VAL A 36 5.43 -7.03 4.14
C VAL A 36 6.61 -7.40 3.25
N ASP A 37 7.00 -8.68 3.21
CA ASP A 37 8.07 -9.17 2.34
C ASP A 37 7.71 -8.97 0.85
N VAL A 38 6.47 -9.30 0.47
CA VAL A 38 5.96 -9.06 -0.90
C VAL A 38 6.04 -7.58 -1.24
N LEU A 39 5.55 -6.70 -0.36
CA LEU A 39 5.52 -5.25 -0.58
C LEU A 39 6.92 -4.63 -0.66
N ASN A 40 7.92 -5.20 0.00
CA ASN A 40 9.27 -4.67 0.01
C ASN A 40 10.17 -5.23 -1.11
N ARG A 41 9.91 -6.46 -1.57
CA ARG A 41 10.87 -7.20 -2.41
C ARG A 41 10.34 -7.57 -3.79
N THR A 42 9.03 -7.77 -3.93
CA THR A 42 8.47 -8.17 -5.22
C THR A 42 8.66 -7.05 -6.20
N GLU A 43 9.34 -7.33 -7.31
CA GLU A 43 9.58 -6.36 -8.38
C GLU A 43 10.25 -5.06 -7.89
N ALA A 44 11.15 -5.18 -6.90
CA ALA A 44 11.84 -4.08 -6.22
C ALA A 44 10.95 -3.13 -5.38
N GLY A 45 9.74 -3.59 -5.05
CA GLY A 45 8.96 -3.08 -3.93
C GLY A 45 7.97 -1.96 -4.28
N ILE A 46 7.15 -1.62 -3.28
CA ILE A 46 5.99 -0.73 -3.44
C ILE A 46 6.37 0.69 -3.86
N LEU A 47 7.49 1.22 -3.36
CA LEU A 47 7.95 2.56 -3.74
C LEU A 47 8.35 2.62 -5.22
N LYS A 48 8.95 1.56 -5.75
CA LYS A 48 9.29 1.48 -7.17
C LYS A 48 8.06 1.38 -8.03
N ARG A 49 7.09 0.56 -7.63
CA ARG A 49 5.80 0.47 -8.34
C ARG A 49 5.05 1.80 -8.36
N LEU A 50 5.09 2.54 -7.25
CA LEU A 50 4.52 3.88 -7.16
C LEU A 50 5.23 4.85 -8.12
N ASP A 51 6.56 4.81 -8.15
CA ASP A 51 7.38 5.63 -9.05
C ASP A 51 7.15 5.30 -10.54
N GLU A 52 7.19 4.03 -10.91
CA GLU A 52 6.96 3.53 -12.28
C GLU A 52 5.55 3.91 -12.78
N ASN A 53 4.53 3.89 -11.90
CA ASN A 53 3.18 4.33 -12.25
C ASN A 53 3.10 5.83 -12.56
N ARG A 54 3.90 6.64 -11.84
CA ARG A 54 4.01 8.10 -12.08
C ARG A 54 4.82 8.38 -13.34
N GLU A 55 5.94 7.70 -13.54
CA GLU A 55 6.75 7.78 -14.77
C GLU A 55 5.91 7.43 -16.01
N LEU A 56 5.08 6.39 -15.94
CA LEU A 56 4.19 6.03 -17.04
C LEU A 56 3.22 7.17 -17.39
N LEU A 57 2.67 7.88 -16.39
CA LEU A 57 1.81 9.02 -16.65
C LEU A 57 2.57 10.19 -17.28
N GLU A 58 3.81 10.47 -16.84
CA GLU A 58 4.69 11.47 -17.47
C GLU A 58 4.93 11.12 -18.94
N LEU A 59 5.28 9.87 -19.22
CA LEU A 59 5.55 9.36 -20.57
C LEU A 59 4.30 9.45 -21.45
N LEU A 60 3.12 9.12 -20.93
CA LEU A 60 1.86 9.24 -21.68
C LEU A 60 1.52 10.71 -22.00
N TYR A 61 1.81 11.64 -21.10
CA TYR A 61 1.64 13.07 -21.38
C TYR A 61 2.61 13.58 -22.44
N SER A 62 3.87 13.13 -22.41
CA SER A 62 4.90 13.52 -23.38
C SER A 62 4.64 12.91 -24.76
N ASP A 63 4.48 11.59 -24.82
CA ASP A 63 4.62 10.83 -26.06
C ASP A 63 3.27 10.49 -26.70
N ALA A 64 2.18 10.51 -25.92
CA ALA A 64 0.84 10.18 -26.38
C ALA A 64 -0.24 11.19 -25.93
N PRO A 65 -0.05 12.51 -26.10
CA PRO A 65 -1.00 13.51 -25.62
C PRO A 65 -2.40 13.37 -26.25
N GLU A 66 -2.48 12.94 -27.50
CA GLU A 66 -3.76 12.70 -28.18
C GLU A 66 -4.53 11.52 -27.58
N LEU A 67 -3.84 10.45 -27.17
CA LEU A 67 -4.45 9.35 -26.44
C LEU A 67 -5.03 9.85 -25.12
N MET A 68 -4.28 10.69 -24.40
CA MET A 68 -4.72 11.24 -23.11
C MET A 68 -5.93 12.18 -23.25
N LYS A 69 -6.07 12.88 -24.38
CA LYS A 69 -7.28 13.65 -24.71
C LYS A 69 -8.47 12.74 -25.00
N GLN A 70 -8.27 11.68 -25.78
CA GLN A 70 -9.34 10.78 -26.20
C GLN A 70 -9.81 9.82 -25.09
N LYS A 71 -8.92 9.46 -24.16
CA LYS A 71 -9.13 8.44 -23.13
C LYS A 71 -8.82 9.02 -21.74
N PRO A 72 -9.59 10.02 -21.26
CA PRO A 72 -9.33 10.67 -19.98
C PRO A 72 -9.39 9.71 -18.77
N TRP A 73 -10.08 8.57 -18.91
CA TRP A 73 -10.15 7.54 -17.88
C TRP A 73 -8.78 6.92 -17.57
N ILE A 74 -7.80 6.96 -18.48
CA ILE A 74 -6.44 6.44 -18.25
C ILE A 74 -5.79 7.17 -17.08
N ARG A 75 -5.90 8.52 -17.05
CA ARG A 75 -5.40 9.33 -15.94
C ARG A 75 -6.10 8.92 -14.64
N GLY A 76 -7.42 8.82 -14.64
CA GLY A 76 -8.19 8.44 -13.45
C GLY A 76 -7.82 7.05 -12.94
N TRP A 77 -7.55 6.11 -13.85
CA TRP A 77 -7.05 4.79 -13.48
C TRP A 77 -5.66 4.86 -12.83
N LEU A 78 -4.70 5.55 -13.44
CA LEU A 78 -3.34 5.71 -12.88
C LEU A 78 -3.36 6.44 -11.53
N GLU A 79 -4.21 7.47 -11.37
CA GLU A 79 -4.42 8.16 -10.09
C GLU A 79 -5.02 7.24 -9.03
N SER A 80 -5.97 6.36 -9.40
CA SER A 80 -6.53 5.37 -8.48
C SER A 80 -5.48 4.37 -8.01
N GLN A 81 -4.55 3.97 -8.89
CA GLN A 81 -3.43 3.11 -8.52
C GLN A 81 -2.46 3.84 -7.58
N ASP A 82 -2.17 5.11 -7.85
CA ASP A 82 -1.31 5.94 -6.99
C ASP A 82 -1.87 6.02 -5.56
N VAL A 83 -3.15 6.39 -5.42
CA VAL A 83 -3.83 6.48 -4.12
C VAL A 83 -3.81 5.13 -3.39
N PHE A 84 -4.05 4.03 -4.11
CA PHE A 84 -4.01 2.69 -3.52
C PHE A 84 -2.60 2.35 -3.00
N LEU A 85 -1.57 2.52 -3.82
CA LEU A 85 -0.18 2.20 -3.46
C LEU A 85 0.33 3.09 -2.33
N VAL A 86 -0.02 4.38 -2.30
CA VAL A 86 0.31 5.27 -1.18
C VAL A 86 -0.30 4.77 0.13
N LYS A 87 -1.59 4.43 0.13
CA LYS A 87 -2.27 3.91 1.33
C LYS A 87 -1.70 2.57 1.81
N VAL A 88 -1.29 1.71 0.89
CA VAL A 88 -0.65 0.43 1.26
C VAL A 88 0.72 0.70 1.89
N ALA A 89 1.53 1.60 1.33
CA ALA A 89 2.83 1.97 1.89
C ALA A 89 2.68 2.62 3.28
N GLU A 90 1.70 3.51 3.47
CA GLU A 90 1.36 4.09 4.77
C GLU A 90 0.97 3.00 5.79
N ALA A 91 0.17 2.02 5.39
CA ALA A 91 -0.25 0.93 6.27
C ALA A 91 0.91 0.05 6.77
N VAL A 92 2.03 0.00 6.03
CA VAL A 92 3.25 -0.70 6.44
C VAL A 92 4.36 0.24 6.91
N ASN A 93 4.04 1.51 7.18
CA ASN A 93 4.97 2.55 7.66
C ASN A 93 6.16 2.79 6.72
N VAL A 94 5.96 2.65 5.41
CA VAL A 94 6.96 2.97 4.39
C VAL A 94 6.74 4.43 3.95
N PRO A 95 7.75 5.31 4.04
CA PRO A 95 7.61 6.71 3.65
C PRO A 95 7.45 6.85 2.13
N THR A 96 6.41 7.57 1.70
CA THR A 96 6.02 7.75 0.30
C THR A 96 6.41 9.11 -0.29
N LYS A 97 7.11 9.94 0.49
CA LYS A 97 7.63 11.24 0.07
C LYS A 97 9.14 11.20 0.17
N GLY A 98 9.82 11.40 -0.96
CA GLY A 98 11.26 11.54 -1.00
C GLY A 98 11.70 12.91 -0.49
N ASP A 99 13.00 13.04 -0.24
CA ASP A 99 13.61 14.29 0.18
C ASP A 99 13.64 15.31 -0.96
N SER A 100 13.80 16.59 -0.63
CA SER A 100 13.84 17.69 -1.60
C SER A 100 14.95 17.54 -2.66
N ILE A 101 16.01 16.78 -2.35
CA ILE A 101 17.16 16.56 -3.23
C ILE A 101 16.92 15.38 -4.18
N HIS A 102 16.21 14.35 -3.71
CA HIS A 102 15.93 13.15 -4.47
C HIS A 102 14.47 12.76 -4.21
N PRO A 103 13.51 13.37 -4.92
CA PRO A 103 12.09 13.13 -4.71
C PRO A 103 11.75 11.75 -5.26
N TYR A 104 11.98 10.73 -4.44
CA TYR A 104 11.64 9.34 -4.71
C TYR A 104 10.66 8.83 -3.65
N PRO A 105 9.50 8.30 -4.06
CA PRO A 105 8.97 8.29 -5.43
C PRO A 105 8.74 9.72 -5.96
N ARG A 106 8.80 9.89 -7.28
CA ARG A 106 8.58 11.17 -7.98
C ARG A 106 7.24 11.79 -7.60
N PRO A 107 7.04 13.11 -7.67
CA PRO A 107 5.72 13.72 -7.46
C PRO A 107 4.69 13.19 -8.47
N PHE A 108 3.41 13.22 -8.11
CA PHE A 108 2.37 12.83 -9.06
C PHE A 108 2.31 13.83 -10.23
N PRO A 109 2.34 13.37 -11.51
CA PRO A 109 2.42 14.26 -12.66
C PRO A 109 1.18 15.16 -12.80
N LEU A 110 1.43 16.46 -12.96
CA LEU A 110 0.39 17.44 -13.26
C LEU A 110 0.06 17.42 -14.75
N ARG A 111 -1.19 17.75 -15.10
CA ARG A 111 -1.58 17.88 -16.50
C ARG A 111 -0.95 19.15 -17.07
N VAL A 112 -0.50 19.10 -18.33
CA VAL A 112 0.08 20.27 -19.02
C VAL A 112 -0.86 21.49 -19.00
N SER A 113 -2.18 21.28 -19.11
CA SER A 113 -3.19 22.36 -19.03
C SER A 113 -3.39 22.96 -17.63
N ASP A 114 -2.78 22.37 -16.60
CA ASP A 114 -2.84 22.90 -15.23
C ASP A 114 -1.64 23.81 -14.93
N CYS A 115 -0.53 23.71 -15.69
CA CYS A 115 0.59 24.64 -15.61
C CYS A 115 0.23 26.07 -16.10
N ASP A 116 -0.72 26.19 -17.04
CA ASP A 116 -1.19 27.49 -17.55
C ASP A 116 -2.07 28.25 -16.53
N LYS A 117 -2.56 27.57 -15.48
CA LYS A 117 -3.41 28.18 -14.45
C LYS A 117 -2.62 28.73 -13.26
N GLU A 118 -1.36 28.35 -13.10
CA GLU A 118 -0.49 28.85 -12.03
C GLU A 118 0.41 30.01 -12.47
N GLN A 119 0.40 30.39 -13.76
CA GLN A 119 1.14 31.55 -14.29
C GLN A 119 0.24 32.73 -14.69
N GLY A 120 -1.06 32.67 -14.39
CA GLY A 120 -2.04 33.69 -14.73
C GLY A 120 -2.70 34.32 -13.49
N LEU A 121 -2.08 35.39 -13.00
CA LEU A 121 -2.57 36.39 -12.02
C LEU A 121 -2.69 35.97 -10.54
#